data_AF-A0A1S8BJD8-F1
#
_entry.id   AF-A0A1S8BJD8-F1
#
_cell.length_a   1.000
_cell.length_b   1.000
_cell.length_c   1.000
_cell.angle_alpha   90.00
_cell.angle_beta   90.00
_cell.angle_gamma   90.00
#
_symmetry.space_group_name_H-M   'P 1'
#
loop_
_entity.id
_entity.type
_entity.pdbx_description
1 polymer ?
#
loop_
_entity_poly.entity_id
_entity_poly.type
_entity_poly.pdbx_seq_one_letter_code
_entity_poly.pdbx_strand_id
1 'polypeptide(L)'
;MQLQSSRPLLLRAIIYVFIVILFFVLLFAAYKASGLRPTKHFATMLHNGTATFAPTTILISLDGFRADFLQRNLTPSMQTFINEGVSPPYMNPSFPSVTFPNHWTLATGLYPEAHGIVGNTFWDPEFEQDFYYTHTEVSMQSKWWGGDPLWSTAESQGIRTAVHMWPGSEADVGEYEPAHLDKYNGSEKLSVKVDRILGLLDLPGPDSPHALGDQPRPQFIAAYVPNVDSDGHRYGPNSTEIRGTITAVDTMLGNLFKGLEARNLTDIVNVVIVSDHGMATTDVSRLIQLEDLIDTSLIEHMDGWPLYGLWPKNPDNLDRLYQELKFKAEHNPAIDVYLRDFNMPERYHFSNNDRIAPLWIVPKPGWAIATKDEFDVAEGLRTGAAYKPHGLHGYDHEHPLMRAIFIARGPAFPHQPGSRLEPFQNIQLYNIICDSIGADPAPNNGTLRLPLKPVGLHTDVEPEETPEDPEPSTTSSSSSASASASASSTQATTTSLAGHVLTSASSASASSTSSSASSAPSSEATAAPAPPSDGGDDDEEGKEEGDGEGGETEEEEEEKDWWAWFTDKVNAAKGWAVDVANKAGDKVEEVKGKIKGGEKEKEESSS
;
A
#
# COMPACT_ATOMS: atom_id res chain seq x y z
N MET A 1 -75.10 -1.95 50.28
CA MET A 1 -73.76 -2.39 50.74
C MET A 1 -73.07 -3.09 49.58
N GLN A 2 -72.27 -2.33 48.80
CA GLN A 2 -71.44 -2.85 47.72
C GLN A 2 -70.08 -3.26 48.31
N LEU A 3 -69.71 -4.53 48.16
CA LEU A 3 -68.32 -4.99 48.28
C LEU A 3 -67.93 -5.52 46.89
N GLN A 4 -67.64 -4.58 45.99
CA GLN A 4 -67.12 -4.88 44.66
C GLN A 4 -65.65 -5.31 44.78
N SER A 5 -65.43 -6.62 44.60
CA SER A 5 -64.24 -7.27 44.05
C SER A 5 -63.01 -6.37 43.78
N SER A 6 -62.15 -6.17 44.79
CA SER A 6 -60.82 -5.54 44.67
C SER A 6 -59.71 -6.51 44.22
N ARG A 7 -60.04 -7.79 44.02
CA ARG A 7 -59.10 -8.84 43.59
C ARG A 7 -58.43 -8.64 42.21
N PRO A 8 -59.09 -8.12 41.15
CA PRO A 8 -58.44 -7.97 39.84
C PRO A 8 -57.46 -6.79 39.79
N LEU A 9 -57.65 -5.75 40.61
CA LEU A 9 -56.72 -4.62 40.70
C LEU A 9 -55.42 -5.00 41.42
N LEU A 10 -55.53 -5.78 42.51
CA LEU A 10 -54.36 -6.29 43.23
C LEU A 10 -53.53 -7.24 42.35
N LEU A 11 -54.18 -8.13 41.59
CA LEU A 11 -53.49 -9.04 40.68
C LEU A 11 -52.77 -8.28 39.56
N ARG A 12 -53.40 -7.25 38.98
CA ARG A 12 -52.77 -6.38 37.98
C ARG A 12 -51.58 -5.61 38.56
N ALA A 13 -51.71 -5.07 39.77
CA ALA A 13 -50.61 -4.40 40.45
C ALA A 13 -49.41 -5.33 40.68
N ILE A 14 -49.66 -6.58 41.10
CA ILE A 14 -48.61 -7.60 41.28
C ILE A 14 -47.93 -7.92 39.94
N ILE A 15 -48.70 -8.07 38.85
CA ILE A 15 -48.15 -8.32 37.51
C ILE A 15 -47.27 -7.14 37.05
N TYR A 16 -47.73 -5.89 37.22
CA TYR A 16 -46.92 -4.73 36.84
C TYR A 16 -45.64 -4.60 37.67
N VAL A 17 -45.71 -4.85 38.98
CA VAL A 17 -44.52 -4.87 39.84
C VAL A 17 -43.55 -5.96 39.38
N PHE A 18 -44.05 -7.15 39.02
CA PHE A 18 -43.21 -8.23 38.52
C PHE A 18 -42.54 -7.88 37.18
N ILE A 19 -43.27 -7.25 36.25
CA ILE A 19 -42.71 -6.80 34.97
C ILE A 19 -41.62 -5.75 35.18
N VAL A 20 -41.83 -4.78 36.07
CA VAL A 20 -40.84 -3.74 36.37
C VAL A 20 -39.59 -4.35 37.01
N ILE A 21 -39.75 -5.27 37.97
CA ILE A 21 -38.63 -6.00 38.56
C ILE A 21 -37.88 -6.79 37.49
N LEU A 22 -38.60 -7.53 36.63
CA LEU A 22 -38.01 -8.31 35.55
C LEU A 22 -37.26 -7.42 34.55
N PHE A 23 -37.80 -6.24 34.21
CA PHE A 23 -37.13 -5.26 33.37
C PHE A 23 -35.81 -4.80 33.98
N PHE A 24 -35.79 -4.44 35.28
CA PHE A 24 -34.53 -4.03 35.94
C PHE A 24 -33.54 -5.18 36.11
N VAL A 25 -34.01 -6.42 36.32
CA VAL A 25 -33.13 -7.60 36.35
C VAL A 25 -32.51 -7.85 34.98
N LEU A 26 -33.30 -7.77 33.90
CA LEU A 26 -32.82 -7.93 32.53
C LEU A 26 -31.91 -6.78 32.12
N LEU A 27 -32.23 -5.53 32.50
CA LEU A 27 -31.38 -4.36 32.26
C LEU A 27 -30.06 -4.48 33.03
N PHE A 28 -30.08 -4.96 34.28
CA PHE A 28 -28.85 -5.19 35.05
C PHE A 28 -28.04 -6.37 34.51
N ALA A 29 -28.69 -7.44 34.04
CA ALA A 29 -28.03 -8.55 33.38
C ALA A 29 -27.43 -8.14 32.04
N ALA A 30 -28.15 -7.34 31.24
CA ALA A 30 -27.67 -6.74 30.01
C ALA A 30 -26.52 -5.78 30.30
N TYR A 31 -26.59 -4.94 31.34
CA TYR A 31 -25.50 -4.07 31.79
C TYR A 31 -24.26 -4.86 32.26
N LYS A 32 -24.46 -5.95 33.00
CA LYS A 32 -23.38 -6.86 33.42
C LYS A 32 -22.78 -7.65 32.27
N ALA A 33 -23.56 -7.92 31.23
CA ALA A 33 -23.11 -8.59 30.00
C ALA A 33 -22.51 -7.61 28.99
N SER A 34 -22.94 -6.35 28.97
CA SER A 34 -22.45 -5.25 28.14
C SER A 34 -21.27 -4.53 28.77
N GLY A 35 -21.02 -4.75 30.06
CA GLY A 35 -19.70 -4.56 30.63
C GLY A 35 -18.79 -5.53 29.90
N LEU A 36 -18.21 -5.05 28.79
CA LEU A 36 -17.00 -5.58 28.18
C LEU A 36 -16.17 -6.09 29.35
N ARG A 37 -16.09 -7.41 29.52
CA ARG A 37 -15.02 -7.93 30.36
C ARG A 37 -13.81 -7.53 29.56
N PRO A 38 -13.02 -6.53 30.00
CA PRO A 38 -11.75 -6.37 29.36
C PRO A 38 -11.08 -7.69 29.71
N THR A 39 -10.84 -8.53 28.71
CA THR A 39 -9.75 -9.48 28.80
C THR A 39 -8.52 -8.60 28.92
N LYS A 40 -8.26 -8.09 30.13
CA LYS A 40 -6.96 -7.62 30.54
C LYS A 40 -6.11 -8.88 30.50
N HIS A 41 -5.67 -9.26 29.31
CA HIS A 41 -4.31 -9.72 29.18
C HIS A 41 -3.51 -8.59 29.81
N PHE A 42 -3.16 -8.74 31.09
CA PHE A 42 -2.10 -7.94 31.68
C PHE A 42 -0.89 -8.34 30.89
N ALA A 43 -0.70 -7.63 29.78
CA ALA A 43 0.33 -7.98 28.86
C ALA A 43 1.64 -7.78 29.60
N THR A 44 2.49 -8.81 29.55
CA THR A 44 3.68 -8.87 30.38
C THR A 44 4.54 -7.66 30.05
N MET A 45 4.71 -6.77 31.03
CA MET A 45 5.63 -5.65 30.91
C MET A 45 7.05 -6.21 30.80
N LEU A 46 7.81 -5.73 29.83
CA LEU A 46 9.21 -6.10 29.62
C LEU A 46 10.11 -4.93 30.03
N HIS A 47 11.38 -5.21 30.33
CA HIS A 47 12.29 -4.21 30.86
C HIS A 47 13.64 -4.28 30.12
N ASN A 48 14.07 -3.15 29.55
CA ASN A 48 15.30 -3.08 28.74
C ASN A 48 16.56 -2.81 29.58
N GLY A 49 16.41 -2.68 30.90
CA GLY A 49 17.47 -2.32 31.85
C GLY A 49 17.35 -0.89 32.38
N THR A 50 16.66 0.00 31.67
CA THR A 50 16.49 1.41 32.05
C THR A 50 15.03 1.84 32.19
N ALA A 51 14.12 1.24 31.42
CA ALA A 51 12.71 1.54 31.43
C ALA A 51 11.86 0.28 31.20
N THR A 52 10.63 0.34 31.72
CA THR A 52 9.60 -0.66 31.48
C THR A 52 8.85 -0.34 30.19
N PHE A 53 8.54 -1.38 29.41
CA PHE A 53 7.78 -1.34 28.18
C PHE A 53 6.55 -2.24 28.32
N ALA A 54 5.38 -1.69 28.00
CA ALA A 54 4.22 -2.50 27.66
C ALA A 54 4.47 -3.19 26.30
N PRO A 55 3.62 -4.12 25.83
CA PRO A 55 3.75 -4.61 24.47
C PRO A 55 3.79 -3.46 23.48
N THR A 56 4.88 -3.39 22.73
CA THR A 56 5.13 -2.32 21.78
C THR A 56 5.33 -2.93 20.39
N THR A 57 4.65 -2.40 19.39
CA THR A 57 4.78 -2.83 18.00
C THR A 57 5.08 -1.64 17.10
N ILE A 58 6.10 -1.77 16.26
CA ILE A 58 6.42 -0.87 15.17
C ILE A 58 5.95 -1.55 13.88
N LEU A 59 5.06 -0.88 13.15
CA LEU A 59 4.59 -1.27 11.83
C LEU A 59 5.18 -0.31 10.80
N ILE A 60 5.93 -0.83 9.84
CA ILE A 60 6.59 -0.05 8.80
C ILE A 60 6.04 -0.51 7.45
N SER A 61 5.41 0.40 6.70
CA SER A 61 5.00 0.16 5.31
C SER A 61 6.03 0.71 4.35
N LEU A 62 6.54 -0.15 3.46
CA LEU A 62 7.41 0.20 2.33
C LEU A 62 6.54 0.23 1.07
N ASP A 63 6.11 1.40 0.64
CA ASP A 63 5.17 1.54 -0.49
C ASP A 63 5.75 0.92 -1.76
N GLY A 64 4.94 0.15 -2.49
CA GLY A 64 5.31 -0.46 -3.76
C GLY A 64 6.44 -1.49 -3.67
N PHE A 65 6.83 -1.92 -2.46
CA PHE A 65 7.89 -2.91 -2.28
C PHE A 65 7.40 -4.30 -2.68
N ARG A 66 7.66 -4.67 -3.93
CA ARG A 66 7.31 -5.96 -4.54
C ARG A 66 8.07 -7.11 -3.88
N ALA A 67 7.39 -8.23 -3.63
CA ALA A 67 7.96 -9.36 -2.87
C ALA A 67 9.27 -9.94 -3.44
N ASP A 68 9.43 -9.99 -4.76
CA ASP A 68 10.65 -10.49 -5.42
C ASP A 68 11.87 -9.58 -5.22
N PHE A 69 11.69 -8.33 -4.79
CA PHE A 69 12.82 -7.42 -4.52
C PHE A 69 13.74 -7.96 -3.42
N LEU A 70 13.21 -8.76 -2.49
CA LEU A 70 13.98 -9.46 -1.46
C LEU A 70 14.99 -10.45 -2.03
N GLN A 71 14.76 -10.96 -3.25
CA GLN A 71 15.60 -11.96 -3.89
C GLN A 71 16.73 -11.36 -4.75
N ARG A 72 16.79 -10.03 -4.85
CA ARG A 72 17.73 -9.31 -5.74
C ARG A 72 19.13 -9.12 -5.17
N ASN A 73 19.41 -9.68 -3.99
CA ASN A 73 20.66 -9.48 -3.24
C ASN A 73 20.97 -7.99 -2.94
N LEU A 74 19.92 -7.20 -2.69
CA LEU A 74 20.01 -5.76 -2.37
C LEU A 74 19.64 -5.44 -0.92
N THR A 75 19.07 -6.41 -0.19
CA THR A 75 18.45 -6.19 1.12
C THR A 75 19.08 -7.06 2.23
N PRO A 76 20.38 -6.93 2.52
CA PRO A 76 21.06 -7.76 3.51
C PRO A 76 20.50 -7.59 4.94
N SER A 77 20.05 -6.38 5.32
CA SER A 77 19.48 -6.13 6.65
C SER A 77 18.12 -6.82 6.79
N MET A 78 17.25 -6.69 5.78
CA MET A 78 15.97 -7.41 5.75
C MET A 78 16.16 -8.92 5.66
N GLN A 79 17.14 -9.40 4.88
CA GLN A 79 17.41 -10.84 4.80
C GLN A 79 17.85 -11.42 6.14
N THR A 80 18.68 -10.68 6.90
CA THR A 80 19.02 -11.05 8.28
C THR A 80 17.78 -11.08 9.16
N PHE A 81 16.93 -10.06 9.05
CA PHE A 81 15.68 -9.99 9.81
C PHE A 81 14.70 -11.12 9.48
N ILE A 82 14.60 -11.54 8.21
CA ILE A 82 13.84 -12.72 7.76
C ILE A 82 14.42 -14.01 8.35
N ASN A 83 15.75 -14.19 8.29
CA ASN A 83 16.42 -15.37 8.81
C ASN A 83 16.28 -15.52 10.33
N GLU A 84 16.04 -14.42 11.04
CA GLU A 84 15.79 -14.37 12.48
C GLU A 84 14.32 -14.21 12.84
N GLY A 85 13.43 -14.16 11.84
CA GLY A 85 12.04 -13.76 11.94
C GLY A 85 11.05 -14.82 11.44
N VAL A 86 9.82 -14.35 11.21
CA VAL A 86 8.73 -15.12 10.60
C VAL A 86 8.09 -14.32 9.46
N SER A 87 7.90 -14.97 8.31
CA SER A 87 7.32 -14.34 7.10
C SER A 87 6.68 -15.37 6.17
N PRO A 88 5.62 -15.03 5.42
CA PRO A 88 5.27 -15.78 4.22
C PRO A 88 6.27 -15.46 3.09
N PRO A 89 6.28 -16.23 1.98
CA PRO A 89 7.05 -15.83 0.79
C PRO A 89 6.51 -14.53 0.16
N TYR A 90 5.22 -14.23 0.36
CA TYR A 90 4.57 -12.98 -0.04
C TYR A 90 3.24 -12.81 0.71
N MET A 91 2.71 -11.59 0.68
CA MET A 91 1.37 -11.22 1.11
C MET A 91 0.58 -10.73 -0.12
N ASN A 92 -0.68 -11.14 -0.23
CA ASN A 92 -1.56 -10.62 -1.29
C ASN A 92 -2.18 -9.29 -0.85
N PRO A 93 -2.16 -8.25 -1.69
CA PRO A 93 -2.95 -7.05 -1.43
C PRO A 93 -4.47 -7.32 -1.58
N SER A 94 -5.28 -6.30 -1.32
CA SER A 94 -6.68 -6.23 -1.71
C SER A 94 -6.81 -5.62 -3.10
N PHE A 95 -7.89 -5.95 -3.80
CA PHE A 95 -8.19 -5.34 -5.10
C PHE A 95 -8.98 -4.03 -4.91
N PRO A 96 -8.65 -2.96 -5.65
CA PRO A 96 -7.47 -2.82 -6.52
C PRO A 96 -6.19 -2.65 -5.71
N SER A 97 -5.06 -3.13 -6.23
CA SER A 97 -3.74 -3.08 -5.57
C SER A 97 -3.09 -1.69 -5.65
N VAL A 98 -3.81 -0.67 -5.18
CA VAL A 98 -3.39 0.74 -5.12
C VAL A 98 -3.26 1.24 -3.68
N THR A 99 -2.49 2.32 -3.52
CA THR A 99 -1.98 2.83 -2.25
C THR A 99 -3.03 3.06 -1.17
N PHE A 100 -3.99 3.97 -1.38
CA PHE A 100 -4.92 4.38 -0.32
C PHE A 100 -5.85 3.24 0.12
N PRO A 101 -6.50 2.48 -0.81
CA PRO A 101 -7.28 1.31 -0.45
C PRO A 101 -6.49 0.29 0.38
N ASN A 102 -5.25 -0.04 -0.02
CA ASN A 102 -4.47 -1.06 0.66
C ASN A 102 -3.88 -0.61 1.99
N HIS A 103 -3.40 0.64 2.10
CA HIS A 103 -2.96 1.19 3.37
C HIS A 103 -4.11 1.32 4.38
N TRP A 104 -5.32 1.63 3.92
CA TRP A 104 -6.50 1.64 4.79
C TRP A 104 -6.97 0.22 5.15
N THR A 105 -6.88 -0.73 4.22
CA THR A 105 -7.08 -2.16 4.50
C THR A 105 -6.12 -2.66 5.57
N LEU A 106 -4.81 -2.36 5.46
CA LEU A 106 -3.80 -2.72 6.46
C LEU A 106 -4.14 -2.12 7.84
N ALA A 107 -4.71 -0.92 7.87
CA ALA A 107 -5.09 -0.21 9.09
C ALA A 107 -6.43 -0.64 9.68
N THR A 108 -7.35 -1.27 8.94
CA THR A 108 -8.71 -1.58 9.41
C THR A 108 -9.09 -3.07 9.34
N GLY A 109 -8.36 -3.86 8.56
CA GLY A 109 -8.69 -5.25 8.27
C GLY A 109 -9.94 -5.43 7.41
N LEU A 110 -10.42 -4.34 6.80
CA LEU A 110 -11.60 -4.33 5.94
C LEU A 110 -11.19 -4.36 4.47
N TYR A 111 -12.04 -4.92 3.62
CA TYR A 111 -11.91 -4.77 2.17
C TYR A 111 -12.23 -3.33 1.73
N PRO A 112 -11.73 -2.89 0.56
CA PRO A 112 -12.09 -1.59 -0.04
C PRO A 112 -13.59 -1.33 -0.14
N GLU A 113 -14.38 -2.33 -0.51
CA GLU A 113 -15.84 -2.19 -0.56
C GLU A 113 -16.47 -1.93 0.83
N ALA A 114 -15.84 -2.39 1.91
CA ALA A 114 -16.37 -2.25 3.27
C ALA A 114 -15.93 -0.96 3.96
N HIS A 115 -14.67 -0.54 3.78
CA HIS A 115 -14.16 0.70 4.36
C HIS A 115 -14.39 1.95 3.49
N GLY A 116 -14.83 1.76 2.24
CA GLY A 116 -15.29 2.84 1.36
C GLY A 116 -14.22 3.64 0.63
N ILE A 117 -12.94 3.27 0.77
CA ILE A 117 -11.84 3.86 -0.01
C ILE A 117 -11.54 2.88 -1.14
N VAL A 118 -12.23 3.06 -2.27
CA VAL A 118 -12.28 2.09 -3.38
C VAL A 118 -11.24 2.35 -4.48
N GLY A 119 -10.53 3.48 -4.39
CA GLY A 119 -9.45 3.87 -5.28
C GLY A 119 -8.72 5.10 -4.74
N ASN A 120 -7.65 5.50 -5.42
CA ASN A 120 -7.00 6.80 -5.16
C ASN A 120 -7.84 7.98 -5.70
N THR A 121 -8.74 7.68 -6.65
CA THR A 121 -9.75 8.58 -7.22
C THR A 121 -11.05 7.82 -7.44
N PHE A 122 -12.18 8.43 -7.08
CA PHE A 122 -13.52 7.89 -7.36
C PHE A 122 -14.61 8.94 -7.14
N TRP A 123 -15.74 8.79 -7.84
CA TRP A 123 -16.95 9.55 -7.60
C TRP A 123 -17.84 8.90 -6.54
N ASP A 124 -18.44 9.71 -5.66
CA ASP A 124 -19.47 9.26 -4.73
C ASP A 124 -20.84 9.83 -5.15
N PRO A 125 -21.80 8.95 -5.53
CA PRO A 125 -23.11 9.39 -6.01
C PRO A 125 -24.04 9.91 -4.89
N GLU A 126 -23.77 9.61 -3.61
CA GLU A 126 -24.55 10.13 -2.48
C GLU A 126 -24.15 11.58 -2.18
N PHE A 127 -22.85 11.87 -2.20
CA PHE A 127 -22.32 13.20 -1.94
C PHE A 127 -22.22 14.10 -3.17
N GLU A 128 -22.43 13.55 -4.36
CA GLU A 128 -22.19 14.20 -5.64
C GLU A 128 -20.82 14.90 -5.64
N GLN A 129 -19.79 14.18 -5.20
CA GLN A 129 -18.44 14.70 -5.07
C GLN A 129 -17.39 13.64 -5.41
N ASP A 130 -16.30 14.07 -6.03
CA ASP A 130 -15.13 13.25 -6.24
C ASP A 130 -14.22 13.20 -5.00
N PHE A 131 -13.70 12.01 -4.73
CA PHE A 131 -12.54 11.80 -3.89
C PHE A 131 -11.26 11.87 -4.72
N TYR A 132 -10.27 12.64 -4.25
CA TYR A 132 -8.91 12.63 -4.78
C TYR A 132 -7.94 12.65 -3.62
N TYR A 133 -7.11 11.62 -3.49
CA TYR A 133 -6.27 11.46 -2.30
C TYR A 133 -5.34 12.66 -2.02
N THR A 134 -4.83 13.33 -3.07
CA THR A 134 -3.97 14.53 -2.97
C THR A 134 -4.70 15.81 -2.55
N HIS A 135 -6.03 15.85 -2.65
CA HIS A 135 -6.83 17.01 -2.26
C HIS A 135 -7.24 16.90 -0.79
N THR A 136 -6.28 17.07 0.12
CA THR A 136 -6.44 16.79 1.55
C THR A 136 -7.60 17.51 2.22
N GLU A 137 -7.95 18.73 1.79
CA GLU A 137 -9.13 19.47 2.28
C GLU A 137 -10.46 18.72 2.02
N VAL A 138 -10.49 17.87 1.00
CA VAL A 138 -11.63 17.01 0.66
C VAL A 138 -11.40 15.60 1.15
N SER A 139 -10.26 14.98 0.79
CA SER A 139 -10.01 13.56 1.02
C SER A 139 -9.89 13.21 2.50
N MET A 140 -9.52 14.13 3.38
CA MET A 140 -9.42 13.86 4.83
C MET A 140 -10.73 14.05 5.60
N GLN A 141 -11.84 14.36 4.92
CA GLN A 141 -13.15 14.46 5.57
C GLN A 141 -13.65 13.07 6.01
N SER A 142 -14.15 12.99 7.24
CA SER A 142 -14.66 11.76 7.88
C SER A 142 -15.60 10.93 7.02
N LYS A 143 -16.44 11.58 6.20
CA LYS A 143 -17.43 10.94 5.32
C LYS A 143 -16.84 9.91 4.34
N TRP A 144 -15.56 10.02 3.99
CA TRP A 144 -14.91 9.09 3.06
C TRP A 144 -14.46 7.80 3.74
N TRP A 145 -14.16 7.84 5.03
CA TRP A 145 -13.39 6.80 5.70
C TRP A 145 -14.26 5.98 6.64
N GLY A 146 -14.55 4.74 6.21
CA GLY A 146 -15.23 3.76 7.04
C GLY A 146 -14.27 2.89 7.85
N GLY A 147 -14.81 2.24 8.89
CA GLY A 147 -14.06 1.34 9.76
C GLY A 147 -13.26 2.03 10.85
N ASP A 148 -12.75 1.25 11.80
CA ASP A 148 -11.94 1.73 12.91
C ASP A 148 -10.45 1.42 12.63
N PRO A 149 -9.61 2.43 12.36
CA PRO A 149 -8.19 2.17 12.10
C PRO A 149 -7.47 1.72 13.39
N LEU A 150 -6.32 1.06 13.21
CA LEU A 150 -5.50 0.49 14.29
C LEU A 150 -5.23 1.49 15.42
N TRP A 151 -4.86 2.73 15.08
CA TRP A 151 -4.57 3.76 16.07
C TRP A 151 -5.80 4.17 16.87
N SER A 152 -6.95 4.37 16.22
CA SER A 152 -8.19 4.72 16.92
C SER A 152 -8.68 3.55 17.81
N THR A 153 -8.59 2.33 17.29
CA THR A 153 -8.91 1.10 18.02
C THR A 153 -8.06 0.97 19.29
N ALA A 154 -6.76 1.19 19.18
CA ALA A 154 -5.82 1.13 20.29
C ALA A 154 -6.05 2.27 21.31
N GLU A 155 -6.19 3.52 20.86
CA GLU A 155 -6.41 4.69 21.74
C GLU A 155 -7.73 4.57 22.51
N SER A 156 -8.79 4.04 21.89
CA SER A 156 -10.08 3.77 22.57
C SER A 156 -9.96 2.80 23.75
N GLN A 157 -8.88 2.00 23.77
CA GLN A 157 -8.57 1.01 24.80
C GLN A 157 -7.43 1.46 25.72
N GLY A 158 -7.00 2.72 25.61
CA GLY A 158 -5.93 3.30 26.43
C GLY A 158 -4.52 2.87 26.00
N ILE A 159 -4.36 2.32 24.80
CA ILE A 159 -3.06 1.96 24.22
C ILE A 159 -2.61 3.15 23.37
N ARG A 160 -1.52 3.80 23.79
CA ARG A 160 -1.05 5.02 23.14
C ARG A 160 -0.39 4.73 21.80
N THR A 161 -0.62 5.60 20.83
CA THR A 161 -0.18 5.38 19.45
C THR A 161 0.55 6.58 18.87
N ALA A 162 1.41 6.29 17.90
CA ALA A 162 2.07 7.28 17.07
C ALA A 162 1.93 6.87 15.61
N VAL A 163 1.52 7.81 14.77
CA VAL A 163 1.38 7.59 13.34
C VAL A 163 2.23 8.61 12.61
N HIS A 164 3.18 8.10 11.83
CA HIS A 164 4.14 8.89 11.08
C HIS A 164 3.88 8.70 9.58
N MET A 165 3.14 9.64 9.00
CA MET A 165 2.84 9.77 7.56
C MET A 165 1.99 8.65 6.95
N TRP A 166 1.27 7.83 7.73
CA TRP A 166 0.47 6.74 7.17
C TRP A 166 -0.68 7.25 6.28
N PRO A 167 -0.91 6.71 5.07
CA PRO A 167 -2.01 7.14 4.21
C PRO A 167 -3.38 7.04 4.90
N GLY A 168 -4.10 8.17 4.97
CA GLY A 168 -5.39 8.29 5.66
C GLY A 168 -5.31 8.60 7.15
N SER A 169 -4.12 8.67 7.76
CA SER A 169 -3.99 8.98 9.20
C SER A 169 -4.35 10.42 9.57
N GLU A 170 -4.34 11.33 8.60
CA GLU A 170 -4.79 12.72 8.76
C GLU A 170 -6.30 12.89 8.58
N ALA A 171 -7.02 11.81 8.24
CA ALA A 171 -8.46 11.84 8.15
C ALA A 171 -9.08 12.06 9.52
N ASP A 172 -10.18 12.81 9.56
CA ASP A 172 -10.98 13.01 10.76
C ASP A 172 -11.80 11.73 11.05
N VAL A 173 -11.13 10.68 11.51
CA VAL A 173 -11.69 9.33 11.69
C VAL A 173 -11.83 8.96 13.15
N GLY A 174 -13.08 8.87 13.61
CA GLY A 174 -13.43 8.38 14.94
C GLY A 174 -13.29 9.42 16.05
N GLU A 175 -13.54 8.97 17.28
CA GLU A 175 -13.47 9.83 18.49
C GLU A 175 -12.05 9.90 19.07
N TYR A 176 -11.18 8.94 18.71
CA TYR A 176 -9.87 8.76 19.31
C TYR A 176 -8.76 9.01 18.29
N GLU A 177 -8.04 10.11 18.50
CA GLU A 177 -6.86 10.49 17.73
C GLU A 177 -5.58 9.85 18.32
N PRO A 178 -4.58 9.56 17.47
CA PRO A 178 -3.29 9.07 17.96
C PRO A 178 -2.59 10.13 18.84
N ALA A 179 -1.90 9.69 19.89
CA ALA A 179 -1.14 10.59 20.76
C ALA A 179 -0.05 11.39 20.02
N HIS A 180 0.46 10.86 18.90
CA HIS A 180 1.38 11.54 17.99
C HIS A 180 0.93 11.34 16.55
N LEU A 181 0.78 12.42 15.80
CA LEU A 181 0.47 12.39 14.37
C LEU A 181 1.42 13.30 13.62
N ASP A 182 2.23 12.72 12.74
CA ASP A 182 3.05 13.47 11.81
C ASP A 182 2.40 13.43 10.42
N LYS A 183 2.13 14.62 9.86
CA LYS A 183 1.53 14.79 8.54
C LYS A 183 2.45 14.30 7.43
N TYR A 184 1.87 13.94 6.29
CA TYR A 184 2.62 13.52 5.13
C TYR A 184 3.64 14.57 4.68
N ASN A 185 4.91 14.16 4.56
CA ASN A 185 6.00 14.94 3.99
C ASN A 185 6.83 14.06 3.05
N GLY A 186 6.55 14.13 1.73
CA GLY A 186 7.19 13.29 0.72
C GLY A 186 8.71 13.44 0.63
N SER A 187 9.25 14.61 0.99
CA SER A 187 10.69 14.92 0.90
C SER A 187 11.46 14.64 2.19
N GLU A 188 10.83 13.99 3.17
CA GLU A 188 11.52 13.61 4.41
C GLU A 188 12.58 12.51 4.16
N LYS A 189 13.81 12.77 4.59
CA LYS A 189 14.93 11.82 4.45
C LYS A 189 14.70 10.56 5.28
N LEU A 190 15.09 9.41 4.71
CA LEU A 190 15.02 8.10 5.38
C LEU A 190 15.67 8.06 6.77
N SER A 191 16.76 8.80 7.00
CA SER A 191 17.42 8.87 8.31
C SER A 191 16.55 9.57 9.37
N VAL A 192 15.81 10.61 8.98
CA VAL A 192 14.92 11.35 9.88
C VAL A 192 13.78 10.45 10.36
N LYS A 193 13.29 9.55 9.50
CA LYS A 193 12.30 8.52 9.88
C LYS A 193 12.81 7.60 10.98
N VAL A 194 14.06 7.15 10.87
CA VAL A 194 14.70 6.30 11.90
C VAL A 194 14.81 7.06 13.22
N ASP A 195 15.31 8.30 13.17
CA ASP A 195 15.45 9.13 14.35
C ASP A 195 14.08 9.41 15.02
N ARG A 196 13.03 9.63 14.21
CA ARG A 196 11.67 9.84 14.71
C ARG A 196 11.13 8.60 15.41
N ILE A 197 11.24 7.42 14.81
CA ILE A 197 10.78 6.16 15.41
C ILE A 197 11.54 5.87 16.72
N LEU A 198 12.86 5.99 16.71
CA LEU A 198 13.67 5.75 17.92
C LEU A 198 13.39 6.79 19.00
N GLY A 199 13.22 8.06 18.63
CA GLY A 199 12.87 9.14 19.56
C GLY A 199 11.52 8.92 20.25
N LEU A 200 10.53 8.38 19.52
CA LEU A 200 9.24 7.97 20.11
C LEU A 200 9.41 6.88 21.17
N LEU A 201 10.31 5.92 20.96
CA LEU A 201 10.60 4.86 21.95
C LEU A 201 11.36 5.38 23.18
N ASP A 202 12.11 6.47 23.02
CA ASP A 202 12.88 7.11 24.10
C ASP A 202 12.02 7.99 25.02
N LEU A 203 10.79 8.33 24.62
CA LEU A 203 9.83 9.08 25.45
C LEU A 203 9.62 8.39 26.81
N PRO A 204 9.23 9.07 27.89
CA PRO A 204 9.04 8.43 29.21
C PRO A 204 7.97 7.31 29.21
N GLY A 205 8.37 6.10 29.61
CA GLY A 205 7.46 4.95 29.78
C GLY A 205 6.62 5.03 31.08
N PRO A 206 5.60 4.17 31.26
CA PRO A 206 4.53 4.32 32.27
C PRO A 206 4.98 4.42 33.73
N ASP A 207 6.15 3.87 34.07
CA ASP A 207 6.71 3.93 35.43
C ASP A 207 7.52 5.22 35.70
N SER A 208 7.71 6.07 34.69
CA SER A 208 8.41 7.34 34.84
C SER A 208 7.50 8.40 35.45
N PRO A 209 7.99 9.23 36.40
CA PRO A 209 7.26 10.42 36.88
C PRO A 209 6.87 11.39 35.75
N HIS A 210 7.53 11.31 34.59
CA HIS A 210 7.27 12.13 33.40
C HIS A 210 6.32 11.45 32.39
N ALA A 211 5.84 10.24 32.66
CA ALA A 211 4.97 9.46 31.76
C ALA A 211 3.55 10.03 31.60
N LEU A 212 3.13 10.87 32.53
CA LEU A 212 1.80 11.49 32.58
C LEU A 212 1.73 12.84 31.85
N GLY A 213 2.78 13.20 31.11
CA GLY A 213 2.80 14.43 30.33
C GLY A 213 2.04 14.34 29.01
N ASP A 214 2.01 15.45 28.28
CA ASP A 214 1.26 15.61 27.01
C ASP A 214 1.84 14.78 25.84
N GLN A 215 2.93 14.03 26.07
CA GLN A 215 3.68 13.28 25.05
C GLN A 215 4.01 11.87 25.59
N PRO A 216 3.00 10.99 25.73
CA PRO A 216 3.21 9.65 26.27
C PRO A 216 4.02 8.78 25.30
N ARG A 217 4.83 7.84 25.82
CA ARG A 217 5.49 6.83 24.98
C ARG A 217 4.42 5.95 24.30
N PRO A 218 4.41 5.85 22.95
CA PRO A 218 3.48 5.00 22.24
C PRO A 218 3.82 3.52 22.40
N GLN A 219 2.79 2.69 22.36
CA GLN A 219 2.82 1.22 22.26
C GLN A 219 2.60 0.74 20.83
N PHE A 220 1.97 1.54 19.98
CA PHE A 220 1.87 1.25 18.55
C PHE A 220 2.46 2.41 17.76
N ILE A 221 3.43 2.12 16.90
CA ILE A 221 4.05 3.10 15.99
C ILE A 221 3.80 2.61 14.57
N ALA A 222 3.05 3.39 13.78
CA ALA A 222 2.88 3.15 12.35
C ALA A 222 3.72 4.16 11.56
N ALA A 223 4.55 3.69 10.63
CA ALA A 223 5.43 4.54 9.83
C ALA A 223 5.36 4.17 8.34
N TYR A 224 5.36 5.19 7.49
CA TYR A 224 5.23 5.06 6.04
C TYR A 224 6.50 5.52 5.30
N VAL A 225 6.90 4.75 4.28
CA VAL A 225 8.10 4.96 3.46
C VAL A 225 7.73 4.91 1.97
N PRO A 226 7.55 6.08 1.31
CA PRO A 226 7.06 6.16 -0.08
C PRO A 226 8.10 5.86 -1.17
N ASN A 227 9.38 5.73 -0.79
CA ASN A 227 10.48 5.91 -1.73
C ASN A 227 10.51 4.87 -2.87
N VAL A 228 10.23 3.60 -2.58
CA VAL A 228 10.32 2.52 -3.59
C VAL A 228 9.21 2.63 -4.63
N ASP A 229 7.99 2.96 -4.23
CA ASP A 229 6.90 3.25 -5.15
C ASP A 229 7.18 4.46 -6.04
N SER A 230 7.59 5.59 -5.43
CA SER A 230 7.94 6.83 -6.14
C SER A 230 8.99 6.60 -7.23
N ASP A 231 10.11 5.96 -6.88
CA ASP A 231 11.17 5.64 -7.85
C ASP A 231 10.76 4.52 -8.82
N GLY A 232 9.89 3.60 -8.38
CA GLY A 232 9.29 2.56 -9.21
C GLY A 232 8.44 3.15 -10.33
N HIS A 233 7.64 4.18 -10.05
CA HIS A 233 6.93 4.94 -11.07
C HIS A 233 7.87 5.76 -11.95
N ARG A 234 8.87 6.42 -11.35
CA ARG A 234 9.78 7.33 -12.06
C ARG A 234 10.72 6.63 -13.02
N TYR A 235 11.26 5.47 -12.64
CA TYR A 235 12.30 4.77 -13.40
C TYR A 235 11.89 3.36 -13.85
N GLY A 236 10.87 2.78 -13.23
CA GLY A 236 10.42 1.40 -13.47
C GLY A 236 10.99 0.42 -12.44
N PRO A 237 10.27 -0.67 -12.12
CA PRO A 237 10.63 -1.60 -11.05
C PRO A 237 11.88 -2.45 -11.34
N ASN A 238 12.40 -2.43 -12.57
CA ASN A 238 13.60 -3.17 -12.98
C ASN A 238 14.76 -2.26 -13.41
N SER A 239 14.68 -0.97 -13.12
CA SER A 239 15.70 0.04 -13.44
C SER A 239 17.00 -0.15 -12.63
N THR A 240 18.05 0.60 -12.98
CA THR A 240 19.27 0.60 -12.16
C THR A 240 19.09 1.47 -10.92
N GLU A 241 18.31 2.53 -11.07
CA GLU A 241 17.96 3.55 -10.10
C GLU A 241 17.22 2.92 -8.90
N ILE A 242 16.20 2.10 -9.16
CA ILE A 242 15.44 1.41 -8.09
C ILE A 242 16.32 0.51 -7.22
N ARG A 243 17.45 -0.01 -7.76
CA ARG A 243 18.40 -0.81 -6.96
C ARG A 243 19.03 0.04 -5.86
N GLY A 244 19.33 1.30 -6.16
CA GLY A 244 19.82 2.28 -5.19
C GLY A 244 18.78 2.56 -4.11
N THR A 245 17.53 2.78 -4.50
CA THR A 245 16.41 3.04 -3.59
C THR A 245 16.15 1.86 -2.65
N ILE A 246 16.11 0.63 -3.18
CA ILE A 246 15.96 -0.60 -2.37
C ILE A 246 17.11 -0.72 -1.37
N THR A 247 18.35 -0.45 -1.79
CA THR A 247 19.54 -0.49 -0.91
C THR A 247 19.46 0.58 0.18
N ALA A 248 18.96 1.78 -0.14
CA ALA A 248 18.79 2.88 0.81
C ALA A 248 17.71 2.55 1.86
N VAL A 249 16.59 1.95 1.44
CA VAL A 249 15.54 1.49 2.36
C VAL A 249 16.02 0.33 3.24
N ASP A 250 16.78 -0.63 2.71
CA ASP A 250 17.41 -1.66 3.54
C ASP A 250 18.38 -1.06 4.58
N THR A 251 19.17 -0.06 4.17
CA THR A 251 20.08 0.66 5.06
C THR A 251 19.32 1.40 6.17
N MET A 252 18.19 2.01 5.83
CA MET A 252 17.28 2.65 6.79
C MET A 252 16.81 1.65 7.86
N LEU A 253 16.31 0.49 7.43
CA LEU A 253 15.89 -0.59 8.34
C LEU A 253 17.05 -1.14 9.17
N GLY A 254 18.23 -1.33 8.57
CA GLY A 254 19.43 -1.73 9.29
C GLY A 254 19.85 -0.75 10.38
N ASN A 255 19.70 0.56 10.14
CA ASN A 255 19.95 1.59 11.15
C ASN A 255 18.90 1.57 12.26
N LEU A 256 17.63 1.33 11.93
CA LEU A 256 16.57 1.13 12.93
C LEU A 256 16.90 -0.09 13.82
N PHE A 257 17.26 -1.23 13.24
CA PHE A 257 17.59 -2.44 14.00
C PHE A 257 18.77 -2.23 14.94
N LYS A 258 19.85 -1.58 14.47
CA LYS A 258 20.98 -1.19 15.32
C LYS A 258 20.55 -0.24 16.44
N GLY A 259 19.65 0.70 16.14
CA GLY A 259 19.09 1.62 17.12
C GLY A 259 18.27 0.93 18.21
N LEU A 260 17.54 -0.12 17.87
CA LEU A 260 16.82 -0.98 18.82
C LEU A 260 17.79 -1.81 19.67
N GLU A 261 18.79 -2.43 19.04
CA GLU A 261 19.83 -3.20 19.74
C GLU A 261 20.58 -2.33 20.76
N ALA A 262 21.00 -1.13 20.36
CA ALA A 262 21.68 -0.17 21.24
C ALA A 262 20.84 0.25 22.47
N ARG A 263 19.52 0.07 22.41
CA ARG A 263 18.56 0.36 23.49
C ARG A 263 18.13 -0.90 24.26
N ASN A 264 18.72 -2.06 23.97
CA ASN A 264 18.30 -3.38 24.45
C ASN A 264 16.81 -3.67 24.16
N LEU A 265 16.29 -3.26 23.00
CA LEU A 265 14.89 -3.41 22.63
C LEU A 265 14.59 -4.60 21.71
N THR A 266 15.62 -5.31 21.23
CA THR A 266 15.48 -6.41 20.27
C THR A 266 14.49 -7.50 20.71
N ASP A 267 14.48 -7.87 21.99
CA ASP A 267 13.58 -8.89 22.54
C ASP A 267 12.36 -8.30 23.27
N ILE A 268 12.12 -6.99 23.11
CA ILE A 268 11.10 -6.23 23.82
C ILE A 268 10.06 -5.64 22.87
N VAL A 269 10.53 -5.09 21.75
CA VAL A 269 9.68 -4.44 20.75
C VAL A 269 9.44 -5.42 19.60
N ASN A 270 8.19 -5.49 19.16
CA ASN A 270 7.83 -6.16 17.93
C ASN A 270 8.09 -5.23 16.75
N VAL A 271 8.68 -5.75 15.68
CA VAL A 271 8.81 -5.05 14.41
C VAL A 271 8.10 -5.85 13.33
N VAL A 272 7.20 -5.18 12.61
CA VAL A 272 6.45 -5.72 11.48
C VAL A 272 6.71 -4.82 10.29
N ILE A 273 7.19 -5.41 9.19
CA ILE A 273 7.49 -4.71 7.94
C ILE A 273 6.54 -5.25 6.88
N VAL A 274 5.84 -4.36 6.22
CA VAL A 274 4.87 -4.69 5.17
C VAL A 274 5.10 -3.84 3.93
N SER A 275 4.45 -4.23 2.85
CA SER A 275 4.09 -3.32 1.76
C SER A 275 2.61 -3.46 1.46
N ASP A 276 2.09 -2.50 0.73
CA ASP A 276 0.69 -2.40 0.36
C ASP A 276 0.40 -3.04 -1.00
N HIS A 277 1.33 -2.98 -1.94
CA HIS A 277 1.29 -3.66 -3.24
C HIS A 277 2.69 -3.86 -3.85
N GLY A 278 2.71 -4.54 -5.00
CA GLY A 278 3.86 -4.63 -5.91
C GLY A 278 3.82 -3.58 -7.03
N MET A 279 4.51 -3.85 -8.15
CA MET A 279 4.64 -2.93 -9.29
C MET A 279 4.94 -3.71 -10.57
N ALA A 280 4.43 -3.27 -11.73
CA ALA A 280 4.70 -3.84 -13.04
C ALA A 280 5.28 -2.77 -14.00
N THR A 281 6.24 -3.14 -14.85
CA THR A 281 6.80 -2.22 -15.86
C THR A 281 5.78 -1.90 -16.96
N THR A 282 5.70 -0.62 -17.33
CA THR A 282 4.91 -0.13 -18.45
C THR A 282 5.76 0.01 -19.71
N ASP A 283 5.11 -0.02 -20.86
CA ASP A 283 5.76 0.29 -22.15
C ASP A 283 4.72 0.87 -23.12
N VAL A 284 5.16 1.75 -24.02
CA VAL A 284 4.29 2.40 -25.00
C VAL A 284 3.63 1.39 -25.94
N SER A 285 4.31 0.29 -26.27
CA SER A 285 3.74 -0.80 -27.07
C SER A 285 2.65 -1.59 -26.35
N ARG A 286 2.51 -1.39 -25.04
CA ARG A 286 1.49 -1.99 -24.18
C ARG A 286 0.53 -0.94 -23.60
N LEU A 287 0.40 0.21 -24.27
CA LEU A 287 -0.67 1.15 -23.98
C LEU A 287 -1.90 0.90 -24.84
N ILE A 288 -3.06 1.15 -24.26
CA ILE A 288 -4.35 1.07 -24.91
C ILE A 288 -4.99 2.45 -24.83
N GLN A 289 -5.41 2.98 -25.97
CA GLN A 289 -6.13 4.24 -26.05
C GLN A 289 -7.57 4.04 -25.59
N LEU A 290 -8.02 4.76 -24.55
CA LEU A 290 -9.39 4.61 -24.02
C LEU A 290 -10.46 4.92 -25.08
N GLU A 291 -10.22 5.93 -25.90
CA GLU A 291 -11.14 6.38 -26.97
C GLU A 291 -11.28 5.35 -28.09
N ASP A 292 -10.34 4.43 -28.25
CA ASP A 292 -10.47 3.30 -29.16
C ASP A 292 -11.36 2.19 -28.56
N LEU A 293 -11.43 2.12 -27.23
CA LEU A 293 -12.27 1.15 -26.50
C LEU A 293 -13.71 1.61 -26.33
N ILE A 294 -13.97 2.89 -26.12
CA ILE A 294 -15.32 3.39 -25.84
C ILE A 294 -15.49 4.86 -26.25
N ASP A 295 -16.72 5.24 -26.61
CA ASP A 295 -17.08 6.64 -26.81
C ASP A 295 -17.14 7.37 -25.45
N THR A 296 -16.05 8.04 -25.10
CA THR A 296 -15.90 8.78 -23.83
C THR A 296 -16.89 9.94 -23.70
N SER A 297 -17.53 10.39 -24.80
CA SER A 297 -18.58 11.42 -24.73
C SER A 297 -19.84 10.94 -24.01
N LEU A 298 -20.04 9.63 -23.87
CA LEU A 298 -21.16 9.00 -23.18
C LEU A 298 -20.91 8.79 -21.67
N ILE A 299 -19.69 9.02 -21.21
CA ILE A 299 -19.29 8.88 -19.81
C ILE A 299 -19.48 10.22 -19.09
N GLU A 300 -19.81 10.18 -17.79
CA GLU A 300 -20.01 11.34 -16.90
C GLU A 300 -18.91 11.45 -15.83
N HIS A 301 -18.48 10.32 -15.27
CA HIS A 301 -17.38 10.22 -14.32
C HIS A 301 -16.48 9.03 -14.66
N MET A 302 -15.20 9.13 -14.30
CA MET A 302 -14.23 8.05 -14.42
C MET A 302 -13.50 7.87 -13.09
N ASP A 303 -13.38 6.61 -12.66
CA ASP A 303 -12.75 6.23 -11.40
C ASP A 303 -11.47 5.45 -11.65
N GLY A 304 -10.55 5.52 -10.69
CA GLY A 304 -9.33 4.73 -10.69
C GLY A 304 -8.30 5.16 -11.73
N TRP A 305 -7.14 4.52 -11.64
CA TRP A 305 -6.07 4.48 -12.63
C TRP A 305 -5.04 3.47 -12.09
N PRO A 306 -4.46 2.57 -12.92
CA PRO A 306 -4.58 2.45 -14.39
C PRO A 306 -5.76 1.61 -14.90
N LEU A 307 -6.58 1.09 -13.98
CA LEU A 307 -7.92 0.55 -14.26
C LEU A 307 -8.93 1.70 -14.32
N TYR A 308 -9.97 1.55 -15.14
CA TYR A 308 -10.98 2.59 -15.37
C TYR A 308 -12.37 2.09 -14.98
N GLY A 309 -12.93 2.70 -13.95
CA GLY A 309 -14.35 2.63 -13.62
C GLY A 309 -15.11 3.71 -14.39
N LEU A 310 -16.23 3.35 -15.01
CA LEU A 310 -16.97 4.22 -15.94
C LEU A 310 -18.40 4.43 -15.45
N TRP A 311 -18.80 5.70 -15.33
CA TRP A 311 -20.16 6.12 -15.01
C TRP A 311 -20.84 6.68 -16.27
N PRO A 312 -21.82 6.00 -16.87
CA PRO A 312 -22.52 6.52 -18.05
C PRO A 312 -23.41 7.71 -17.70
N LYS A 313 -23.43 8.75 -18.56
CA LYS A 313 -24.35 9.90 -18.46
C LYS A 313 -25.83 9.52 -18.46
N ASN A 314 -26.15 8.46 -19.19
CA ASN A 314 -27.47 7.86 -19.16
C ASN A 314 -27.31 6.39 -18.72
N PRO A 315 -27.84 6.01 -17.54
CA PRO A 315 -27.80 4.63 -17.05
C PRO A 315 -28.35 3.60 -18.05
N ASP A 316 -29.30 3.98 -18.92
CA ASP A 316 -29.84 3.09 -19.96
C ASP A 316 -28.79 2.65 -20.99
N ASN A 317 -27.67 3.37 -21.10
CA ASN A 317 -26.57 3.01 -22.00
C ASN A 317 -25.65 1.92 -21.41
N LEU A 318 -25.75 1.60 -20.11
CA LEU A 318 -24.79 0.72 -19.43
C LEU A 318 -24.64 -0.65 -20.12
N ASP A 319 -25.74 -1.33 -20.43
CA ASP A 319 -25.69 -2.64 -21.11
C ASP A 319 -25.04 -2.51 -22.49
N ARG A 320 -25.42 -1.49 -23.28
CA ARG A 320 -24.82 -1.25 -24.60
C ARG A 320 -23.30 -1.03 -24.50
N LEU A 321 -22.85 -0.19 -23.57
CA LEU A 321 -21.42 0.11 -23.38
C LEU A 321 -20.65 -1.14 -22.93
N TYR A 322 -21.24 -1.93 -22.02
CA TYR A 322 -20.69 -3.21 -21.59
C TYR A 322 -20.57 -4.20 -22.75
N GLN A 323 -21.61 -4.39 -23.58
CA GLN A 323 -21.53 -5.32 -24.72
C GLN A 323 -20.48 -4.88 -25.74
N GLU A 324 -20.33 -3.58 -25.99
CA GLU A 324 -19.28 -3.05 -26.87
C GLU A 324 -17.87 -3.35 -26.33
N LEU A 325 -17.61 -3.02 -25.06
CA LEU A 325 -16.33 -3.27 -24.42
C LEU A 325 -16.03 -4.76 -24.33
N LYS A 326 -17.02 -5.59 -23.98
CA LYS A 326 -16.88 -7.04 -23.94
C LYS A 326 -16.49 -7.62 -25.30
N PHE A 327 -17.14 -7.17 -26.37
CA PHE A 327 -16.79 -7.60 -27.73
C PHE A 327 -15.35 -7.19 -28.10
N LYS A 328 -14.90 -6.00 -27.70
CA LYS A 328 -13.51 -5.57 -27.90
C LYS A 328 -12.52 -6.40 -27.07
N ALA A 329 -12.85 -6.71 -25.82
CA ALA A 329 -12.04 -7.55 -24.95
C ALA A 329 -11.91 -8.99 -25.46
N GLU A 330 -12.93 -9.56 -26.10
CA GLU A 330 -12.84 -10.88 -26.76
C GLU A 330 -11.75 -10.94 -27.85
N HIS A 331 -11.39 -9.79 -28.42
CA HIS A 331 -10.35 -9.64 -29.44
C HIS A 331 -9.08 -8.93 -28.92
N ASN A 332 -9.07 -8.55 -27.64
CA ASN A 332 -7.96 -7.87 -26.98
C ASN A 332 -7.70 -8.51 -25.61
N PRO A 333 -6.81 -9.52 -25.54
CA PRO A 333 -6.54 -10.25 -24.28
C PRO A 333 -5.84 -9.39 -23.21
N ALA A 334 -5.47 -8.14 -23.53
CA ALA A 334 -4.83 -7.22 -22.61
C ALA A 334 -5.78 -6.56 -21.60
N ILE A 335 -7.10 -6.71 -21.77
CA ILE A 335 -8.11 -6.13 -20.87
C ILE A 335 -9.16 -7.17 -20.48
N ASP A 336 -9.65 -7.05 -19.25
CA ASP A 336 -10.90 -7.65 -18.82
C ASP A 336 -11.95 -6.55 -18.62
N VAL A 337 -13.24 -6.92 -18.75
CA VAL A 337 -14.36 -5.99 -18.60
C VAL A 337 -15.40 -6.58 -17.65
N TYR A 338 -15.77 -5.82 -16.64
CA TYR A 338 -16.68 -6.25 -15.58
C TYR A 338 -17.79 -5.24 -15.33
N LEU A 339 -19.00 -5.73 -15.11
CA LEU A 339 -20.09 -5.01 -14.47
C LEU A 339 -20.05 -5.32 -12.98
N ARG A 340 -20.06 -4.27 -12.16
CA ARG A 340 -20.02 -4.36 -10.69
C ARG A 340 -21.06 -5.33 -10.13
N ASP A 341 -22.30 -5.21 -10.63
CA ASP A 341 -23.47 -5.91 -10.10
C ASP A 341 -23.76 -7.26 -10.80
N PHE A 342 -22.90 -7.71 -11.71
CA PHE A 342 -23.18 -8.91 -12.53
C PHE A 342 -22.03 -9.91 -12.61
N ASN A 343 -20.83 -9.49 -12.99
CA ASN A 343 -19.73 -10.42 -13.28
C ASN A 343 -18.37 -9.99 -12.70
N MET A 344 -18.34 -9.01 -11.80
CA MET A 344 -17.13 -8.72 -11.01
C MET A 344 -16.68 -9.98 -10.25
N PRO A 345 -15.40 -10.36 -10.29
CA PRO A 345 -14.92 -11.54 -9.57
C PRO A 345 -15.18 -11.45 -8.08
N GLU A 346 -15.86 -12.44 -7.50
CA GLU A 346 -16.20 -12.45 -6.06
C GLU A 346 -14.95 -12.32 -5.16
N ARG A 347 -13.83 -12.95 -5.58
CA ARG A 347 -12.54 -12.86 -4.87
C ARG A 347 -11.96 -11.45 -4.78
N TYR A 348 -12.43 -10.50 -5.57
CA TYR A 348 -11.98 -9.11 -5.48
C TYR A 348 -12.61 -8.39 -4.29
N HIS A 349 -13.76 -8.83 -3.78
CA HIS A 349 -14.51 -8.09 -2.76
C HIS A 349 -14.65 -6.61 -3.15
N PHE A 350 -15.11 -6.38 -4.39
CA PHE A 350 -15.15 -5.07 -5.03
C PHE A 350 -16.46 -4.84 -5.79
N SER A 351 -17.58 -5.09 -5.11
CA SER A 351 -18.94 -4.88 -5.65
C SER A 351 -19.88 -4.20 -4.66
N ASN A 352 -19.70 -4.40 -3.36
CA ASN A 352 -20.67 -4.01 -2.33
C ASN A 352 -20.44 -2.59 -1.80
N ASN A 353 -20.26 -1.62 -2.69
CA ASN A 353 -20.16 -0.20 -2.32
C ASN A 353 -20.65 0.69 -3.46
N ASP A 354 -21.49 1.67 -3.14
CA ASP A 354 -22.06 2.59 -4.13
C ASP A 354 -21.02 3.52 -4.78
N ARG A 355 -19.82 3.66 -4.18
CA ARG A 355 -18.68 4.39 -4.77
C ARG A 355 -17.97 3.65 -5.90
N ILE A 356 -18.28 2.38 -6.10
CA ILE A 356 -17.67 1.58 -7.17
C ILE A 356 -18.47 1.82 -8.45
N ALA A 357 -17.81 2.28 -9.52
CA ALA A 357 -18.44 2.45 -10.82
C ALA A 357 -19.16 1.18 -11.31
N PRO A 358 -20.27 1.32 -12.06
CA PRO A 358 -21.04 0.18 -12.54
C PRO A 358 -20.31 -0.65 -13.61
N LEU A 359 -19.35 -0.07 -14.33
CA LEU A 359 -18.62 -0.71 -15.44
C LEU A 359 -17.12 -0.47 -15.29
N TRP A 360 -16.33 -1.54 -15.36
CA TRP A 360 -14.88 -1.50 -15.16
C TRP A 360 -14.14 -2.09 -16.35
N ILE A 361 -13.05 -1.43 -16.75
CA ILE A 361 -12.01 -1.96 -17.63
C ILE A 361 -10.76 -2.18 -16.80
N VAL A 362 -10.31 -3.44 -16.73
CA VAL A 362 -9.15 -3.84 -15.92
C VAL A 362 -8.06 -4.34 -16.88
N PRO A 363 -6.98 -3.56 -17.10
CA PRO A 363 -5.86 -4.04 -17.91
C PRO A 363 -5.12 -5.19 -17.23
N LYS A 364 -4.48 -6.05 -18.01
CA LYS A 364 -3.54 -7.06 -17.51
C LYS A 364 -2.25 -6.38 -17.05
N PRO A 365 -1.55 -6.92 -16.04
CA PRO A 365 -0.27 -6.37 -15.57
C PRO A 365 0.71 -6.06 -16.70
N GLY A 366 1.25 -4.84 -16.67
CA GLY A 366 2.16 -4.28 -17.67
C GLY A 366 1.51 -3.75 -18.95
N TRP A 367 0.18 -3.86 -19.06
CA TRP A 367 -0.63 -3.03 -19.95
C TRP A 367 -1.23 -1.87 -19.16
N ALA A 368 -1.43 -0.73 -19.81
CA ALA A 368 -2.13 0.40 -19.21
C ALA A 368 -3.06 1.06 -20.21
N ILE A 369 -4.09 1.73 -19.68
CA ILE A 369 -5.04 2.49 -20.47
C ILE A 369 -4.70 3.97 -20.28
N ALA A 370 -4.53 4.68 -21.40
CA ALA A 370 -4.31 6.12 -21.41
C ALA A 370 -5.48 6.81 -22.12
N THR A 371 -5.86 7.97 -21.62
CA THR A 371 -6.72 8.89 -22.39
C THR A 371 -5.88 9.63 -23.43
N LYS A 372 -6.52 10.15 -24.48
CA LYS A 372 -5.78 10.82 -25.57
C LYS A 372 -5.12 12.11 -25.11
N ASP A 373 -5.74 12.79 -24.15
CA ASP A 373 -5.21 14.00 -23.53
C ASP A 373 -4.03 13.70 -22.59
N GLU A 374 -4.01 12.52 -21.96
CA GLU A 374 -2.89 12.06 -21.14
C GLU A 374 -1.68 11.69 -21.98
N PHE A 375 -1.89 10.86 -23.01
CA PHE A 375 -0.87 10.37 -23.93
C PHE A 375 -1.50 9.84 -25.23
N ASP A 376 -1.18 10.45 -26.38
CA ASP A 376 -1.57 9.92 -27.70
C ASP A 376 -0.70 8.70 -28.03
N VAL A 377 -1.28 7.51 -27.92
CA VAL A 377 -0.55 6.23 -28.08
C VAL A 377 0.02 6.08 -29.48
N ALA A 378 -0.73 6.49 -30.51
CA ALA A 378 -0.30 6.37 -31.90
C ALA A 378 0.88 7.29 -32.21
N GLU A 379 0.86 8.51 -31.69
CA GLU A 379 1.97 9.46 -31.80
C GLU A 379 3.19 9.01 -30.99
N GLY A 380 2.98 8.47 -29.79
CA GLY A 380 4.05 7.91 -28.95
C GLY A 380 4.80 6.77 -29.66
N LEU A 381 4.06 5.83 -30.26
CA LEU A 381 4.64 4.76 -31.07
C LEU A 381 5.40 5.27 -32.30
N ARG A 382 4.91 6.33 -32.94
CA ARG A 382 5.53 6.92 -34.14
C ARG A 382 6.82 7.68 -33.84
N THR A 383 6.85 8.38 -32.71
CA THR A 383 7.97 9.25 -32.32
C THR A 383 8.99 8.56 -31.42
N GLY A 384 8.62 7.43 -30.81
CA GLY A 384 9.42 6.79 -29.76
C GLY A 384 9.35 7.54 -28.43
N ALA A 385 8.35 8.41 -28.22
CA ALA A 385 8.15 9.07 -26.94
C ALA A 385 7.79 8.03 -25.88
N ALA A 386 8.52 8.03 -24.76
CA ALA A 386 8.26 7.12 -23.66
C ALA A 386 6.99 7.52 -22.90
N TYR A 387 6.19 6.53 -22.51
CA TYR A 387 5.11 6.72 -21.55
C TYR A 387 5.71 6.88 -20.16
N LYS A 388 5.16 7.82 -19.41
CA LYS A 388 5.42 7.98 -17.98
C LYS A 388 4.07 7.85 -17.27
N PRO A 389 3.98 7.08 -16.18
CA PRO A 389 5.08 6.45 -15.44
C PRO A 389 5.64 5.17 -16.10
N HIS A 390 6.85 4.78 -15.70
CA HIS A 390 7.56 3.57 -16.15
C HIS A 390 7.19 2.31 -15.34
N GLY A 391 6.62 2.50 -14.15
CA GLY A 391 6.00 1.45 -13.33
C GLY A 391 4.55 1.79 -13.05
N LEU A 392 3.69 0.78 -12.97
CA LEU A 392 2.30 0.90 -12.54
C LEU A 392 1.88 -0.26 -11.65
N HIS A 393 0.86 -0.03 -10.83
CA HIS A 393 0.25 -1.02 -9.95
C HIS A 393 -1.29 -0.86 -10.00
N GLY A 394 -2.05 -1.57 -9.17
CA GLY A 394 -3.52 -1.53 -9.16
C GLY A 394 -4.21 -2.74 -9.80
N TYR A 395 -3.47 -3.58 -10.53
CA TYR A 395 -3.98 -4.75 -11.23
C TYR A 395 -4.57 -5.83 -10.28
N ASP A 396 -4.90 -6.98 -10.87
CA ASP A 396 -5.31 -8.18 -10.12
C ASP A 396 -4.35 -8.48 -8.96
N HIS A 397 -4.90 -8.46 -7.75
CA HIS A 397 -4.17 -8.59 -6.49
C HIS A 397 -3.51 -9.97 -6.29
N GLU A 398 -3.92 -11.00 -7.04
CA GLU A 398 -3.27 -12.33 -7.00
C GLU A 398 -2.10 -12.45 -8.00
N HIS A 399 -1.91 -11.46 -8.88
CA HIS A 399 -0.82 -11.51 -9.85
C HIS A 399 0.55 -11.41 -9.15
N PRO A 400 1.56 -12.21 -9.53
CA PRO A 400 2.88 -12.19 -8.90
C PRO A 400 3.54 -10.80 -8.82
N LEU A 401 3.35 -9.97 -9.84
CA LEU A 401 3.89 -8.60 -9.85
C LEU A 401 3.22 -7.66 -8.83
N MET A 402 2.04 -8.00 -8.30
CA MET A 402 1.31 -7.20 -7.30
C MET A 402 1.57 -7.68 -5.86
N ARG A 403 2.30 -8.77 -5.67
CA ARG A 403 2.58 -9.36 -4.36
C ARG A 403 3.39 -8.40 -3.48
N ALA A 404 2.92 -8.25 -2.25
CA ALA A 404 3.51 -7.44 -1.20
C ALA A 404 4.35 -8.29 -0.23
N ILE A 405 5.05 -7.64 0.71
CA ILE A 405 5.82 -8.30 1.76
C ILE A 405 5.08 -8.27 3.10
N PHE A 406 5.38 -9.27 3.93
CA PHE A 406 5.13 -9.24 5.38
C PHE A 406 6.33 -9.90 6.06
N ILE A 407 6.94 -9.22 7.03
CA ILE A 407 8.05 -9.77 7.82
C ILE A 407 7.87 -9.33 9.26
N ALA A 408 7.89 -10.26 10.20
CA ALA A 408 7.68 -9.96 11.61
C ALA A 408 8.71 -10.62 12.51
N ARG A 409 9.10 -9.92 13.58
CA ARG A 409 9.91 -10.47 14.68
C ARG A 409 9.61 -9.71 15.97
N GLY A 410 9.62 -10.43 17.08
CA GLY A 410 9.49 -9.85 18.42
C GLY A 410 8.81 -10.81 19.39
N PRO A 411 8.64 -10.43 20.67
CA PRO A 411 8.07 -11.28 21.70
C PRO A 411 6.62 -11.74 21.42
N ALA A 412 5.84 -11.00 20.63
CA ALA A 412 4.48 -11.40 20.23
C ALA A 412 4.46 -12.49 19.14
N PHE A 413 5.60 -12.71 18.47
CA PHE A 413 5.75 -13.68 17.39
C PHE A 413 6.67 -14.81 17.85
N PRO A 414 6.22 -15.80 18.64
CA PRO A 414 7.06 -16.94 18.99
C PRO A 414 7.29 -17.84 17.78
N HIS A 415 8.54 -18.01 17.35
CA HIS A 415 8.91 -18.80 16.17
C HIS A 415 10.32 -19.39 16.28
N GLN A 416 10.64 -20.36 15.43
CA GLN A 416 12.02 -20.76 15.16
C GLN A 416 12.62 -19.78 14.13
N PRO A 417 13.88 -19.34 14.26
CA PRO A 417 14.51 -18.46 13.26
C PRO A 417 14.33 -18.97 11.82
N GLY A 418 13.89 -18.07 10.94
CA GLY A 418 13.67 -18.36 9.52
C GLY A 418 12.35 -19.09 9.25
N SER A 419 11.37 -18.96 10.15
CA SER A 419 10.06 -19.60 10.02
C SER A 419 9.27 -19.05 8.84
N ARG A 420 8.75 -19.94 8.00
CA ARG A 420 7.89 -19.61 6.87
C ARG A 420 6.42 -19.77 7.23
N LEU A 421 5.58 -18.82 6.80
CA LEU A 421 4.11 -18.89 6.85
C LEU A 421 3.53 -19.23 5.48
N GLU A 422 2.27 -19.66 5.45
CA GLU A 422 1.49 -19.64 4.21
C GLU A 422 1.21 -18.20 3.78
N PRO A 423 1.18 -17.90 2.47
CA PRO A 423 0.68 -16.62 1.99
C PRO A 423 -0.72 -16.31 2.52
N PHE A 424 -0.97 -15.04 2.81
CA PHE A 424 -2.26 -14.54 3.25
C PHE A 424 -2.52 -13.14 2.68
N GLN A 425 -3.77 -12.66 2.79
CA GLN A 425 -4.16 -11.34 2.30
C GLN A 425 -3.96 -10.24 3.35
N ASN A 426 -3.67 -9.02 2.93
CA ASN A 426 -3.38 -7.90 3.82
C ASN A 426 -4.48 -7.53 4.84
N ILE A 427 -5.74 -7.90 4.59
CA ILE A 427 -6.85 -7.79 5.56
C ILE A 427 -6.57 -8.48 6.90
N GLN A 428 -5.65 -9.46 6.92
CA GLN A 428 -5.29 -10.21 8.11
C GLN A 428 -4.43 -9.40 9.09
N LEU A 429 -3.75 -8.35 8.61
CA LEU A 429 -2.76 -7.61 9.40
C LEU A 429 -3.39 -6.96 10.64
N TYR A 430 -4.58 -6.38 10.50
CA TYR A 430 -5.24 -5.65 11.57
C TYR A 430 -5.34 -6.46 12.86
N ASN A 431 -5.85 -7.70 12.76
CA ASN A 431 -5.96 -8.59 13.91
C ASN A 431 -4.59 -8.99 14.49
N ILE A 432 -3.59 -9.21 13.62
CA ILE A 432 -2.22 -9.55 14.05
C ILE A 432 -1.62 -8.42 14.89
N ILE A 433 -1.80 -7.17 14.47
CA ILE A 433 -1.29 -6.00 15.19
C ILE A 433 -2.09 -5.74 16.47
N CYS A 434 -3.42 -5.87 16.44
CA CYS A 434 -4.24 -5.78 17.65
C CYS A 434 -3.77 -6.80 18.71
N ASP A 435 -3.57 -8.06 18.32
CA ASP A 435 -3.07 -9.09 19.23
C ASP A 435 -1.66 -8.78 19.76
N SER A 436 -0.77 -8.21 18.94
CA SER A 436 0.62 -7.94 19.33
C SER A 436 0.76 -6.80 20.35
N ILE A 437 -0.22 -5.89 20.41
CA ILE A 437 -0.29 -4.81 21.41
C ILE A 437 -1.32 -5.06 22.51
N GLY A 438 -2.06 -6.17 22.43
CA GLY A 438 -3.10 -6.55 23.40
C GLY A 438 -4.40 -5.74 23.29
N ALA A 439 -4.70 -5.19 22.10
CA ALA A 439 -5.97 -4.55 21.79
C ALA A 439 -7.01 -5.59 21.34
N ASP A 440 -8.28 -5.38 21.71
CA ASP A 440 -9.40 -6.10 21.13
C ASP A 440 -9.75 -5.50 19.76
N PRO A 441 -9.70 -6.26 18.65
CA PRO A 441 -9.98 -5.72 17.31
C PRO A 441 -11.45 -5.35 17.13
N ALA A 442 -11.73 -4.27 16.40
CA ALA A 442 -13.06 -3.97 15.89
C ALA A 442 -13.51 -5.02 14.85
N PRO A 443 -14.83 -5.15 14.55
CA PRO A 443 -15.30 -6.06 13.52
C PRO A 443 -14.63 -5.80 12.15
N ASN A 444 -13.99 -6.82 11.60
CA ASN A 444 -13.24 -6.73 10.35
C ASN A 444 -13.34 -8.04 9.53
N ASN A 445 -12.75 -8.06 8.33
CA ASN A 445 -12.79 -9.23 7.43
C ASN A 445 -11.68 -10.26 7.72
N GLY A 446 -10.65 -9.89 8.48
CA GLY A 446 -9.56 -10.77 8.89
C GLY A 446 -10.00 -11.87 9.86
N THR A 447 -9.31 -13.01 9.82
CA THR A 447 -9.53 -14.19 10.67
C THR A 447 -8.26 -14.73 11.33
N LEU A 448 -7.06 -14.38 10.83
CA LEU A 448 -5.80 -14.76 11.44
C LEU A 448 -5.60 -14.04 12.78
N ARG A 449 -5.08 -14.78 13.76
CA ARG A 449 -4.82 -14.34 15.13
C ARG A 449 -3.46 -14.86 15.58
N LEU A 450 -2.83 -14.18 16.53
CA LEU A 450 -1.62 -14.67 17.17
C LEU A 450 -1.92 -15.83 18.15
N PRO A 451 -0.99 -16.78 18.36
CA PRO A 451 0.30 -16.90 17.68
C PRO A 451 0.16 -17.43 16.24
N LEU A 452 0.99 -16.91 15.32
CA LEU A 452 1.08 -17.43 13.95
C LEU A 452 1.61 -18.87 13.95
N LYS A 453 1.23 -19.64 12.93
CA LYS A 453 1.62 -21.05 12.79
C LYS A 453 2.54 -21.25 11.59
N PRO A 454 3.86 -21.34 11.80
CA PRO A 454 4.80 -21.68 10.73
C PRO A 454 4.50 -23.02 10.07
N VAL A 455 4.75 -23.10 8.77
CA VAL A 455 4.60 -24.31 7.93
C VAL A 455 5.93 -24.92 7.50
N GLY A 456 7.06 -24.33 7.92
CA GLY A 456 8.41 -24.81 7.64
C GLY A 456 9.43 -23.69 7.82
N LEU A 457 10.64 -23.86 7.30
CA LEU A 457 11.65 -22.81 7.21
C LEU A 457 11.80 -22.30 5.78
N HIS A 458 12.26 -21.06 5.61
CA HIS A 458 12.61 -20.51 4.30
C HIS A 458 13.72 -21.32 3.60
N THR A 459 14.58 -22.01 4.35
CA THR A 459 15.65 -22.88 3.80
C THR A 459 15.15 -24.20 3.24
N ASP A 460 13.90 -24.58 3.53
CA ASP A 460 13.37 -25.91 3.18
C ASP A 460 12.75 -25.96 1.78
N VAL A 461 12.62 -24.82 1.11
CA VAL A 461 11.98 -24.70 -0.21
C VAL A 461 12.84 -23.84 -1.11
N GLU A 462 12.87 -24.19 -2.38
CA GLU A 462 13.56 -23.39 -3.41
C GLU A 462 12.92 -21.99 -3.49
N PRO A 463 13.71 -20.93 -3.71
CA PRO A 463 13.17 -19.59 -3.92
C PRO A 463 12.13 -19.62 -5.06
N GLU A 464 11.00 -18.92 -4.87
CA GLU A 464 10.05 -18.72 -5.97
C GLU A 464 10.74 -17.99 -7.12
N GLU A 465 10.51 -18.44 -8.36
CA GLU A 465 11.05 -17.76 -9.53
C GLU A 465 10.58 -16.30 -9.55
N THR A 466 11.54 -15.39 -9.79
CA THR A 466 11.24 -13.98 -10.02
C THR A 466 10.25 -13.87 -11.17
N PRO A 467 9.06 -13.28 -10.95
CA PRO A 467 8.10 -13.14 -12.02
C PRO A 467 8.70 -12.29 -13.14
N GLU A 468 8.63 -12.81 -14.36
CA GLU A 468 9.03 -12.05 -15.54
C GLU A 468 8.08 -10.88 -15.76
N ASP A 469 8.64 -9.71 -15.99
CA ASP A 469 7.86 -8.59 -16.49
C ASP A 469 7.47 -8.87 -17.96
N PRO A 470 6.31 -8.40 -18.43
CA PRO A 470 5.89 -8.64 -19.80
C PRO A 470 6.92 -8.09 -20.79
N GLU A 471 7.37 -8.98 -21.70
CA GLU A 471 8.33 -8.66 -22.77
C GLU A 471 7.85 -7.46 -23.61
N PRO A 472 8.75 -6.52 -23.99
CA PRO A 472 8.44 -5.52 -25.00
C PRO A 472 8.02 -6.21 -26.28
N SER A 473 6.90 -5.77 -26.87
CA SER A 473 6.49 -6.23 -28.19
C SER A 473 7.50 -5.72 -29.22
N THR A 474 8.60 -6.45 -29.45
CA THR A 474 9.50 -6.11 -30.56
C THR A 474 8.68 -6.24 -31.84
N THR A 475 8.49 -5.14 -32.54
CA THR A 475 8.00 -5.17 -33.91
C THR A 475 8.94 -6.07 -34.69
N SER A 476 8.48 -7.28 -35.01
CA SER A 476 9.16 -8.17 -35.93
C SER A 476 9.22 -7.44 -37.27
N SER A 477 10.33 -6.73 -37.51
CA SER A 477 10.66 -6.24 -38.83
C SER A 477 10.76 -7.48 -39.72
N SER A 478 9.74 -7.69 -40.54
CA SER A 478 9.79 -8.67 -41.61
C SER A 478 10.92 -8.25 -42.53
N SER A 479 12.09 -8.87 -42.38
CA SER A 479 13.17 -8.71 -43.34
C SER A 479 12.66 -9.27 -44.66
N SER A 480 12.26 -8.37 -45.56
CA SER A 480 11.90 -8.66 -46.93
C SER A 480 13.07 -9.39 -47.59
N ALA A 481 12.82 -10.64 -47.96
CA ALA A 481 13.69 -11.38 -48.86
C ALA A 481 13.81 -10.62 -50.18
N SER A 482 15.00 -10.07 -50.47
CA SER A 482 15.37 -9.64 -51.80
C SER A 482 16.20 -10.75 -52.44
N ALA A 483 15.61 -11.39 -53.45
CA ALA A 483 16.32 -12.30 -54.33
C ALA A 483 16.85 -11.52 -55.54
N SER A 484 18.17 -11.59 -55.78
CA SER A 484 18.72 -11.51 -57.14
C SER A 484 20.06 -12.24 -57.27
N ALA A 485 20.12 -13.07 -58.31
CA ALA A 485 21.10 -14.07 -58.75
C ALA A 485 22.58 -13.64 -58.75
N SER A 486 23.57 -14.55 -58.66
CA SER A 486 23.89 -15.50 -59.72
C SER A 486 25.03 -16.49 -59.38
N ALA A 487 24.86 -17.71 -59.94
CA ALA A 487 25.80 -18.81 -60.29
C ALA A 487 27.24 -18.81 -59.73
N SER A 488 27.78 -19.93 -59.24
CA SER A 488 28.08 -21.11 -60.06
C SER A 488 28.61 -22.29 -59.20
N SER A 489 28.17 -23.51 -59.56
CA SER A 489 28.82 -24.86 -59.52
C SER A 489 29.70 -25.25 -58.31
N THR A 490 29.66 -26.45 -57.75
CA THR A 490 29.40 -27.78 -58.31
C THR A 490 29.36 -28.80 -57.15
N GLN A 491 28.48 -29.82 -57.29
CA GLN A 491 28.66 -31.25 -56.90
C GLN A 491 29.15 -31.61 -55.48
N ALA A 492 28.67 -32.66 -54.80
CA ALA A 492 27.62 -33.64 -55.02
C ALA A 492 27.43 -34.38 -53.68
N THR A 493 26.20 -34.86 -53.47
CA THR A 493 25.77 -36.08 -52.73
C THR A 493 26.87 -37.06 -52.30
N THR A 494 26.80 -37.71 -51.12
CA THR A 494 25.76 -38.69 -50.76
C THR A 494 25.69 -38.98 -49.25
N THR A 495 24.46 -39.00 -48.75
CA THR A 495 23.80 -39.96 -47.83
C THR A 495 24.62 -41.09 -47.16
N SER A 496 24.38 -41.29 -45.86
CA SER A 496 23.84 -42.54 -45.25
C SER A 496 24.10 -42.53 -43.73
N LEU A 497 23.09 -42.34 -42.87
CA LEU A 497 22.19 -43.35 -42.29
C LEU A 497 22.82 -44.25 -41.19
N ALA A 498 22.16 -44.17 -40.02
CA ALA A 498 21.85 -45.23 -39.06
C ALA A 498 22.83 -45.57 -37.91
N GLY A 499 22.22 -45.69 -36.72
CA GLY A 499 22.57 -46.69 -35.69
C GLY A 499 23.23 -46.11 -34.43
N HIS A 500 22.49 -45.69 -33.41
CA HIS A 500 22.05 -46.48 -32.25
C HIS A 500 23.15 -47.02 -31.30
N VAL A 501 22.89 -46.80 -30.00
CA VAL A 501 23.25 -47.59 -28.80
C VAL A 501 24.38 -47.07 -27.89
N LEU A 502 23.92 -46.56 -26.74
CA LEU A 502 24.34 -46.80 -25.34
C LEU A 502 25.68 -47.55 -25.10
N THR A 503 26.52 -47.03 -24.20
CA THR A 503 26.71 -47.53 -22.81
C THR A 503 28.00 -47.00 -22.17
N SER A 504 27.89 -46.80 -20.85
CA SER A 504 28.90 -46.70 -19.79
C SER A 504 30.31 -47.24 -20.05
N ALA A 505 31.34 -46.58 -19.49
CA ALA A 505 32.10 -47.10 -18.34
C ALA A 505 33.28 -46.18 -17.94
N SER A 506 33.61 -46.28 -16.66
CA SER A 506 34.70 -45.72 -15.87
C SER A 506 36.13 -45.85 -16.41
N SER A 507 37.01 -44.95 -15.98
CA SER A 507 38.37 -45.33 -15.54
C SER A 507 39.03 -44.24 -14.68
N ALA A 508 39.59 -44.68 -13.55
CA ALA A 508 40.46 -43.95 -12.65
C ALA A 508 41.87 -43.75 -13.23
N SER A 509 42.65 -42.79 -12.71
CA SER A 509 43.82 -43.05 -11.84
C SER A 509 44.65 -41.79 -11.56
N ALA A 510 45.09 -41.66 -10.30
CA ALA A 510 46.45 -41.27 -9.84
C ALA A 510 46.91 -39.81 -10.12
N SER A 511 47.61 -39.08 -9.26
CA SER A 511 48.46 -39.42 -8.10
C SER A 511 48.89 -38.14 -7.34
N SER A 512 49.14 -38.27 -6.03
CA SER A 512 50.27 -37.72 -5.23
C SER A 512 50.55 -36.20 -5.24
N THR A 513 50.82 -35.48 -4.14
CA THR A 513 51.54 -35.83 -2.90
C THR A 513 51.51 -34.64 -1.92
N SER A 514 51.31 -34.92 -0.62
CA SER A 514 52.00 -34.40 0.60
C SER A 514 52.34 -32.90 0.76
N SER A 515 52.33 -32.24 1.93
CA SER A 515 51.88 -32.48 3.31
C SER A 515 52.48 -31.34 4.19
N SER A 516 51.66 -30.68 5.02
CA SER A 516 51.84 -30.40 6.48
C SER A 516 53.15 -29.74 6.99
N ALA A 517 53.22 -28.87 8.01
CA ALA A 517 52.40 -28.69 9.20
C ALA A 517 52.82 -27.41 10.00
N SER A 518 51.86 -26.89 10.77
CA SER A 518 51.90 -26.35 12.17
C SER A 518 53.07 -25.53 12.73
N SER A 519 52.75 -24.44 13.43
CA SER A 519 52.94 -24.31 14.90
C SER A 519 52.46 -22.95 15.47
N ALA A 520 51.89 -22.99 16.69
CA ALA A 520 51.71 -21.89 17.65
C ALA A 520 52.64 -22.19 18.87
N PRO A 521 52.74 -21.43 20.02
CA PRO A 521 51.88 -20.36 20.58
C PRO A 521 52.58 -19.23 21.44
N SER A 522 51.77 -18.44 22.20
CA SER A 522 52.02 -17.60 23.43
C SER A 522 52.75 -16.23 23.30
N SER A 523 52.59 -15.16 24.11
CA SER A 523 51.68 -14.65 25.18
C SER A 523 52.11 -13.20 25.58
N GLU A 524 51.26 -12.44 26.30
CA GLU A 524 51.51 -11.25 27.18
C GLU A 524 51.51 -9.77 26.65
N ALA A 525 50.42 -9.06 27.00
CA ALA A 525 50.27 -7.86 27.87
C ALA A 525 50.92 -6.47 27.60
N THR A 526 50.07 -5.44 27.83
CA THR A 526 50.27 -4.05 28.36
C THR A 526 50.35 -2.79 27.46
N ALA A 527 49.43 -1.87 27.79
CA ALA A 527 49.54 -0.40 27.96
C ALA A 527 49.36 0.59 26.77
N ALA A 528 48.40 1.50 26.96
CA ALA A 528 48.18 2.76 26.24
C ALA A 528 49.30 3.80 26.50
N PRO A 529 49.40 4.87 25.70
CA PRO A 529 48.83 6.15 26.14
C PRO A 529 48.27 7.07 25.02
N ALA A 530 47.43 8.04 25.43
CA ALA A 530 47.08 9.28 24.72
C ALA A 530 47.89 10.46 25.34
N PRO A 531 47.62 11.74 25.02
CA PRO A 531 47.74 12.49 23.76
C PRO A 531 48.80 13.62 23.90
N PRO A 532 48.83 14.66 23.04
CA PRO A 532 49.17 15.99 23.55
C PRO A 532 48.16 17.10 23.18
N SER A 533 47.87 17.90 24.19
CA SER A 533 47.40 19.30 24.21
C SER A 533 48.58 20.24 23.83
N ASP A 534 48.53 21.56 23.69
CA ASP A 534 47.57 22.67 23.80
C ASP A 534 48.26 23.89 23.15
N GLY A 535 47.53 24.95 22.80
CA GLY A 535 48.15 26.25 22.46
C GLY A 535 47.23 27.20 21.71
N GLY A 536 46.49 28.03 22.45
CA GLY A 536 45.73 29.17 21.93
C GLY A 536 46.58 30.42 21.67
N ASP A 537 46.07 31.34 20.85
CA ASP A 537 45.52 32.64 21.30
C ASP A 537 45.17 33.55 20.09
N ASP A 538 44.07 34.27 20.27
CA ASP A 538 43.69 35.63 19.83
C ASP A 538 43.40 36.00 18.36
N ASP A 539 42.10 36.27 18.14
CA ASP A 539 41.45 37.44 17.53
C ASP A 539 42.10 38.20 16.34
N GLU A 540 41.39 38.25 15.21
CA GLU A 540 41.15 39.51 14.48
C GLU A 540 39.91 39.45 13.58
N GLU A 541 39.10 40.52 13.64
CA GLU A 541 37.87 40.74 12.89
C GLU A 541 38.13 40.87 11.37
N GLY A 542 37.29 40.21 10.57
CA GLY A 542 37.19 40.44 9.13
C GLY A 542 35.76 40.23 8.65
N LYS A 543 35.02 41.33 8.48
CA LYS A 543 33.75 41.37 7.74
C LYS A 543 34.02 41.02 6.28
N GLU A 544 33.36 40.00 5.75
CA GLU A 544 32.97 39.97 4.34
C GLU A 544 31.49 39.60 4.25
N GLU A 545 30.72 40.55 3.72
CA GLU A 545 29.38 40.33 3.20
C GLU A 545 29.50 39.44 1.95
N GLY A 546 28.72 38.37 1.91
CA GLY A 546 28.60 37.50 0.75
C GLY A 546 27.18 36.99 0.68
N ASP A 547 26.36 37.66 -0.11
CA ASP A 547 25.08 37.15 -0.61
C ASP A 547 25.32 35.80 -1.29
N GLY A 548 24.57 34.80 -0.89
CA GLY A 548 24.59 33.46 -1.47
C GLY A 548 23.21 32.84 -1.36
N GLU A 549 22.40 33.08 -2.38
CA GLU A 549 21.21 32.30 -2.69
C GLU A 549 21.55 30.81 -2.58
N GLY A 550 20.92 30.12 -1.64
CA GLY A 550 20.96 28.66 -1.58
C GLY A 550 20.18 28.12 -2.77
N GLY A 551 20.91 27.72 -3.81
CA GLY A 551 20.34 26.97 -4.92
C GLY A 551 19.79 25.64 -4.41
N GLU A 552 18.51 25.41 -4.67
CA GLU A 552 17.91 24.08 -4.61
C GLU A 552 18.68 23.19 -5.59
N THR A 553 19.06 21.98 -5.18
CA THR A 553 19.74 21.03 -6.06
C THR A 553 18.78 20.55 -7.15
N GLU A 554 19.26 20.33 -8.39
CA GLU A 554 18.44 19.83 -9.52
C GLU A 554 17.59 18.59 -9.14
N GLU A 555 18.05 17.75 -8.21
CA GLU A 555 17.30 16.60 -7.69
C GLU A 555 16.05 16.98 -6.86
N GLU A 556 16.11 18.06 -6.07
CA GLU A 556 14.99 18.54 -5.24
C GLU A 556 13.96 19.32 -6.10
N GLU A 557 14.42 20.03 -7.13
CA GLU A 557 13.53 20.66 -8.13
C GLU A 557 12.82 19.59 -8.97
N GLU A 558 13.53 18.55 -9.43
CA GLU A 558 12.93 17.44 -10.17
C GLU A 558 11.95 16.60 -9.32
N GLU A 559 12.18 16.44 -8.02
CA GLU A 559 11.27 15.74 -7.09
C GLU A 559 9.95 16.51 -6.92
N LYS A 560 10.02 17.84 -6.74
CA LYS A 560 8.84 18.71 -6.70
C LYS A 560 8.10 18.71 -8.03
N ASP A 561 8.82 18.74 -9.15
CA ASP A 561 8.25 18.76 -10.50
C ASP A 561 7.58 17.42 -10.86
N TRP A 562 8.10 16.29 -10.35
CA TRP A 562 7.48 14.98 -10.52
C TRP A 562 6.22 14.78 -9.68
N TRP A 563 6.22 15.15 -8.39
CA TRP A 563 4.99 15.08 -7.57
C TRP A 563 3.93 16.03 -8.08
N ALA A 564 4.33 17.22 -8.52
CA ALA A 564 3.44 18.14 -9.23
C ALA A 564 2.92 17.50 -10.50
N TRP A 565 3.75 16.88 -11.33
CA TRP A 565 3.34 16.19 -12.57
C TRP A 565 2.43 14.98 -12.32
N PHE A 566 2.72 14.10 -11.36
CA PHE A 566 1.88 12.95 -11.01
C PHE A 566 0.53 13.42 -10.47
N THR A 567 0.54 14.42 -9.60
CA THR A 567 -0.66 15.08 -9.10
C THR A 567 -1.42 15.75 -10.24
N ASP A 568 -0.73 16.40 -11.17
CA ASP A 568 -1.31 17.10 -12.33
C ASP A 568 -1.84 16.12 -13.39
N LYS A 569 -1.29 14.90 -13.48
CA LYS A 569 -1.77 13.81 -14.35
C LYS A 569 -3.00 13.12 -13.79
N VAL A 570 -3.02 12.88 -12.48
CA VAL A 570 -4.26 12.54 -11.76
C VAL A 570 -5.28 13.68 -11.85
N ASN A 571 -4.83 14.94 -11.90
CA ASN A 571 -5.69 16.10 -12.17
C ASN A 571 -6.07 16.25 -13.66
N ALA A 572 -5.32 15.70 -14.62
CA ALA A 572 -5.66 15.76 -16.04
C ALA A 572 -6.88 14.88 -16.33
N ALA A 573 -7.08 13.80 -15.56
CA ALA A 573 -8.36 13.10 -15.49
C ALA A 573 -9.53 14.03 -15.07
N LYS A 574 -9.26 15.15 -14.37
CA LYS A 574 -10.22 16.23 -14.05
C LYS A 574 -10.43 17.23 -15.19
N GLY A 575 -9.47 17.40 -16.10
CA GLY A 575 -9.53 18.40 -17.17
C GLY A 575 -10.81 18.28 -18.01
N TRP A 576 -11.31 17.06 -18.15
CA TRP A 576 -12.56 16.74 -18.82
C TRP A 576 -13.83 17.11 -18.00
N ALA A 577 -13.82 16.94 -16.68
CA ALA A 577 -14.97 17.26 -15.82
C ALA A 577 -15.21 18.77 -15.71
N VAL A 578 -14.14 19.57 -15.65
CA VAL A 578 -14.23 21.03 -15.59
C VAL A 578 -14.68 21.62 -16.92
N ASP A 579 -14.26 21.06 -18.06
CA ASP A 579 -14.66 21.52 -19.39
C ASP A 579 -16.14 21.21 -19.72
N VAL A 580 -16.68 20.11 -19.17
CA VAL A 580 -18.10 19.74 -19.28
C VAL A 580 -18.96 20.58 -18.32
N ALA A 581 -18.50 20.84 -17.09
CA ALA A 581 -19.17 21.72 -16.13
C ALA A 581 -19.23 23.18 -16.62
N ASN A 582 -18.15 23.69 -17.22
CA ASN A 582 -18.12 25.03 -17.82
C ASN A 582 -19.02 25.12 -19.06
N LYS A 583 -19.06 24.09 -19.93
CA LYS A 583 -20.00 24.02 -21.07
C LYS A 583 -21.46 23.84 -20.65
N ALA A 584 -21.72 23.24 -19.49
CA ALA A 584 -23.06 23.13 -18.91
C ALA A 584 -23.48 24.46 -18.24
N GLY A 585 -22.57 25.14 -17.54
CA GLY A 585 -22.78 26.46 -16.95
C GLY A 585 -23.12 27.52 -18.00
N ASP A 586 -22.38 27.56 -19.10
CA ASP A 586 -22.62 28.49 -20.21
C ASP A 586 -23.97 28.23 -20.91
N LYS A 587 -24.38 26.95 -21.05
CA LYS A 587 -25.70 26.60 -21.60
C LYS A 587 -26.85 26.94 -20.65
N VAL A 588 -26.65 26.87 -19.33
CA VAL A 588 -27.66 27.25 -18.34
C VAL A 588 -27.85 28.77 -18.29
N GLU A 589 -26.77 29.54 -18.43
CA GLU A 589 -26.84 31.01 -18.55
C GLU A 589 -27.48 31.44 -19.89
N GLU A 590 -27.20 30.76 -21.00
CA GLU A 590 -27.83 31.04 -22.30
C GLU A 590 -29.36 30.75 -22.28
N VAL A 591 -29.78 29.67 -21.61
CA VAL A 591 -31.20 29.30 -21.44
C VAL A 591 -31.91 30.25 -20.48
N LYS A 592 -31.27 30.67 -19.37
CA LYS A 592 -31.81 31.69 -18.46
C LYS A 592 -31.95 33.06 -19.14
N GLY A 593 -31.01 33.42 -20.01
CA GLY A 593 -31.07 34.63 -20.84
C GLY A 593 -32.25 34.62 -21.83
N LYS A 594 -32.52 33.48 -22.48
CA LYS A 594 -33.65 33.30 -23.40
C LYS A 594 -35.01 33.29 -22.69
N ILE A 595 -35.10 32.74 -21.47
CA ILE A 595 -36.33 32.75 -20.67
C ILE A 595 -36.66 34.16 -20.17
N LYS A 596 -35.67 34.93 -19.68
CA LYS A 596 -35.88 36.33 -19.28
C LYS A 596 -36.18 37.27 -20.46
N GLY A 597 -35.65 36.98 -21.65
CA GLY A 597 -35.98 37.73 -22.87
C GLY A 597 -37.42 37.50 -23.33
N GLY A 598 -37.91 36.26 -23.26
CA GLY A 598 -39.27 35.90 -23.66
C GLY A 598 -40.38 36.38 -22.71
N GLU A 599 -40.07 36.61 -21.44
CA GLU A 599 -41.03 37.21 -20.48
C GLU A 599 -41.20 38.72 -20.71
N LYS A 600 -40.15 39.44 -21.15
CA LYS A 600 -40.25 40.87 -21.48
C LYS A 600 -41.09 41.14 -22.75
N GLU A 601 -41.02 40.28 -23.76
CA GLU A 601 -41.86 40.43 -24.97
C GLU A 601 -43.35 40.08 -24.73
N LYS A 602 -43.66 39.33 -23.66
CA LYS A 602 -45.04 39.05 -23.26
C LYS A 602 -45.69 40.14 -22.41
N GLU A 603 -44.92 40.94 -21.67
CA GLU A 603 -45.47 42.11 -20.95
C GLU A 603 -45.73 43.32 -21.87
N GLU A 604 -44.91 43.55 -22.91
CA GLU A 604 -45.12 44.65 -23.86
C GLU A 604 -46.25 44.41 -24.89
N SER A 605 -46.77 43.18 -25.02
CA SER A 605 -47.92 42.88 -25.90
C SER A 605 -49.29 42.84 -25.19
N SER A 606 -49.34 43.18 -23.89
CA SER A 606 -50.58 43.27 -23.11
C SER A 606 -50.88 44.64 -22.51
N SER A 607 -50.24 45.71 -23.01
CA SER A 607 -50.52 47.11 -22.66
C SER A 607 -51.19 47.87 -23.80
#